data_AF-A0A285F108-F1
#
_entry.id   AF-A0A285F108-F1
#
_cell.length_a   1.000
_cell.length_b   1.000
_cell.length_c   1.000
_cell.angle_alpha   90.00
_cell.angle_beta   90.00
_cell.angle_gamma   90.00
#
_symmetry.space_group_name_H-M   'P 1'
#
loop_
_entity.id
_entity.type
_entity.pdbx_description
1 polymer ?
#
loop_
_entity_poly.entity_id
_entity_poly.type
_entity_poly.pdbx_seq_one_letter_code
_entity_poly.pdbx_strand_id
1 'polypeptide(L)'
;MVAVLAVWSVGHERATVPEQRDIALAVTDLQRAAGAVVAAAEGPGRAVVLGELELVDGCRVTPVREGVAGARDVTVYVPQGEMKASMEAISEALPGGYRTELGEGRGGTRLSFHSDAGDFIGVDGTAEATAQALTLRLSTGCRPRSDDLDREDPQAGPAPAIFQRAVQALGQGDTPETFAALCPDKSIVATHVAAGVPMSKDLAAALATVTDGAEVIRADKSVRAYRIGADSLVVSPDGDLLRVSVTTACAG
;
A
#
# COMPACT_ATOMS: atom_id res chain seq x y z
N MET A 1 -16.29 46.87 -23.50
CA MET A 1 -14.93 46.56 -23.98
C MET A 1 -14.03 46.16 -22.79
N VAL A 2 -14.43 45.12 -22.06
CA VAL A 2 -13.69 44.53 -20.92
C VAL A 2 -13.86 43.00 -20.96
N ALA A 3 -15.02 42.52 -21.43
CA ALA A 3 -15.30 41.10 -21.64
C ALA A 3 -14.40 40.39 -22.68
N VAL A 4 -13.89 41.10 -23.70
CA VAL A 4 -13.05 40.47 -24.74
C VAL A 4 -11.59 40.30 -24.29
N LEU A 5 -11.10 41.15 -23.38
CA LEU A 5 -9.74 41.02 -22.83
C LEU A 5 -9.64 39.91 -21.77
N ALA A 6 -10.72 39.63 -21.04
CA ALA A 6 -10.76 38.56 -20.04
C ALA A 6 -10.71 37.14 -20.67
N VAL A 7 -11.33 36.95 -21.84
CA VAL A 7 -11.35 35.64 -22.52
C VAL A 7 -10.01 35.32 -23.19
N TRP A 8 -9.23 36.33 -23.56
CA TRP A 8 -7.93 36.13 -24.20
C TRP A 8 -6.80 35.86 -23.19
N SER A 9 -6.85 36.48 -22.00
CA SER A 9 -5.87 36.23 -20.92
C SER A 9 -5.91 34.78 -20.41
N VAL A 10 -7.11 34.22 -20.23
CA VAL A 10 -7.29 32.84 -19.73
C VAL A 10 -6.80 31.78 -20.73
N GLY A 11 -6.67 32.13 -22.02
CA GLY A 11 -6.18 31.21 -23.04
C GLY A 11 -4.67 31.28 -23.31
N HIS A 12 -3.97 32.32 -22.85
CA HIS A 12 -2.55 32.56 -23.19
C HIS A 12 -1.63 32.80 -22.00
N GLU A 13 -2.16 32.86 -20.78
CA GLU A 13 -1.35 32.76 -19.58
C GLU A 13 -0.94 31.29 -19.39
N ARG A 14 0.31 30.99 -19.76
CA ARG A 14 0.98 29.74 -19.34
C ARG A 14 0.74 29.60 -17.85
N ALA A 15 0.08 28.51 -17.45
CA ALA A 15 -0.19 28.22 -16.06
C ALA A 15 1.07 28.48 -15.24
N THR A 16 1.03 29.46 -14.34
CA THR A 16 2.15 29.83 -13.47
C THR A 16 2.38 28.82 -12.35
N VAL A 17 2.12 27.53 -12.61
CA VAL A 17 2.59 26.42 -11.79
C VAL A 17 3.51 25.58 -12.66
N PRO A 18 4.83 25.81 -12.62
CA PRO A 18 5.84 25.00 -13.33
C PRO A 18 5.94 23.53 -12.86
N GLU A 19 5.07 23.04 -11.97
CA GLU A 19 5.29 21.78 -11.24
C GLU A 19 4.08 20.84 -11.21
N GLN A 20 3.05 21.05 -12.03
CA GLN A 20 2.05 19.98 -12.25
C GLN A 20 2.65 18.91 -13.17
N ARG A 21 3.54 18.09 -12.59
CA ARG A 21 4.01 16.83 -13.20
C ARG A 21 2.80 16.03 -13.65
N ASP A 22 2.92 15.37 -14.79
CA ASP A 22 1.88 14.48 -15.28
C ASP A 22 1.81 13.18 -14.46
N ILE A 23 0.83 12.35 -14.76
CA ILE A 23 0.66 11.07 -14.07
C ILE A 23 1.85 10.12 -14.27
N ALA A 24 2.55 10.17 -15.41
CA ALA A 24 3.66 9.25 -15.70
C ALA A 24 4.80 9.44 -14.70
N LEU A 25 5.21 10.69 -14.47
CA LEU A 25 6.22 11.00 -13.46
C LEU A 25 5.72 10.72 -12.03
N ALA A 26 4.46 11.05 -11.75
CA ALA A 26 3.88 10.88 -10.43
C ALA A 26 3.77 9.40 -10.02
N VAL A 27 3.53 8.48 -10.97
CA VAL A 27 3.51 7.03 -10.71
C VAL A 27 4.90 6.51 -10.37
N THR A 28 5.95 6.98 -11.04
CA THR A 28 7.33 6.62 -10.67
C THR A 28 7.68 7.09 -9.26
N ASP A 29 7.28 8.31 -8.89
CA ASP A 29 7.45 8.84 -7.53
C ASP A 29 6.62 8.02 -6.52
N LEU A 30 5.37 7.65 -6.87
CA LEU A 30 4.48 6.83 -6.05
C LEU A 30 5.05 5.43 -5.76
N GLN A 31 5.64 4.78 -6.76
CA GLN A 31 6.26 3.46 -6.59
C GLN A 31 7.46 3.53 -5.61
N ARG A 32 8.30 4.56 -5.72
CA ARG A 32 9.38 4.80 -4.75
C ARG A 32 8.84 5.06 -3.35
N ALA A 33 7.78 5.86 -3.25
CA ALA A 33 7.16 6.15 -1.97
C ALA A 33 6.53 4.90 -1.34
N ALA A 34 5.92 4.03 -2.14
CA ALA A 34 5.35 2.76 -1.68
C ALA A 34 6.44 1.84 -1.11
N GLY A 35 7.59 1.70 -1.78
CA GLY A 35 8.71 0.92 -1.25
C GLY A 35 9.28 1.49 0.04
N ALA A 36 9.37 2.82 0.17
CA ALA A 36 9.79 3.47 1.41
C ALA A 36 8.79 3.26 2.57
N VAL A 37 7.48 3.35 2.30
CA VAL A 37 6.45 3.08 3.30
C VAL A 37 6.45 1.60 3.71
N VAL A 38 6.64 0.67 2.77
CA VAL A 38 6.80 -0.75 3.09
C VAL A 38 8.03 -0.98 3.97
N ALA A 39 9.18 -0.42 3.61
CA ALA A 39 10.41 -0.54 4.41
C ALA A 39 10.23 0.02 5.85
N ALA A 40 9.49 1.12 6.01
CA ALA A 40 9.19 1.68 7.34
C ALA A 40 8.15 0.84 8.11
N ALA A 41 7.21 0.21 7.40
CA ALA A 41 6.20 -0.69 7.96
C ALA A 41 6.79 -2.05 8.36
N GLU A 42 7.87 -2.47 7.71
CA GLU A 42 8.64 -3.63 8.11
C GLU A 42 9.25 -3.41 9.49
N GLY A 43 9.09 -4.40 10.36
CA GLY A 43 9.71 -4.39 11.67
C GLY A 43 9.08 -5.42 12.61
N PRO A 44 9.61 -5.51 13.84
CA PRO A 44 9.18 -6.50 14.81
C PRO A 44 7.68 -6.40 15.09
N GLY A 45 7.00 -7.55 15.21
CA GLY A 45 5.58 -7.59 15.53
C GLY A 45 4.66 -7.07 14.43
N ARG A 46 5.09 -6.99 13.17
CA ARG A 46 4.26 -6.53 12.05
C ARG A 46 4.31 -7.48 10.86
N ALA A 47 3.21 -7.55 10.14
CA ALA A 47 3.12 -8.19 8.83
C ALA A 47 2.56 -7.17 7.83
N VAL A 48 3.14 -7.12 6.62
CA VAL A 48 2.86 -6.08 5.63
C VAL A 48 2.38 -6.71 4.32
N VAL A 49 1.43 -6.05 3.66
CA VAL A 49 0.92 -6.41 2.32
C VAL A 49 0.97 -5.16 1.45
N LEU A 50 1.68 -5.24 0.32
CA LEU A 50 1.66 -4.23 -0.74
C LEU A 50 0.51 -4.55 -1.71
N GLY A 51 -0.33 -3.55 -1.96
CA GLY A 51 -1.45 -3.64 -2.89
C GLY A 51 -1.06 -3.36 -4.34
N GLU A 52 -2.05 -3.51 -5.22
CA GLU A 52 -1.98 -3.13 -6.63
C GLU A 52 -1.77 -1.62 -6.80
N LEU A 53 -1.08 -1.23 -7.87
CA LEU A 53 -1.07 0.15 -8.34
C LEU A 53 -2.40 0.46 -9.06
N GLU A 54 -3.19 1.34 -8.47
CA GLU A 54 -4.47 1.77 -9.03
C GLU A 54 -4.34 3.10 -9.77
N LEU A 55 -5.01 3.19 -10.93
CA LEU A 55 -5.21 4.45 -11.64
C LEU A 55 -6.69 4.81 -11.62
N VAL A 56 -7.00 5.87 -10.89
CA VAL A 56 -8.37 6.36 -10.70
C VAL A 56 -8.62 7.49 -11.70
N ASP A 57 -9.40 7.17 -12.74
CA ASP A 57 -9.88 8.13 -13.72
C ASP A 57 -11.01 9.02 -13.18
N GLY A 58 -11.21 10.17 -13.83
CA GLY A 58 -12.38 11.02 -13.59
C GLY A 58 -12.22 11.98 -12.41
N CYS A 59 -11.00 12.16 -11.91
CA CYS A 59 -10.69 13.29 -11.05
C CYS A 59 -10.54 14.57 -11.88
N ARG A 60 -10.73 15.74 -11.28
CA ARG A 60 -10.60 17.03 -11.97
C ARG A 60 -9.38 17.79 -11.51
N VAL A 61 -8.50 18.12 -12.45
CA VAL A 61 -7.35 19.02 -12.21
C VAL A 61 -7.82 20.47 -12.20
N THR A 62 -8.75 20.81 -13.08
CA THR A 62 -9.48 22.09 -13.10
C THR A 62 -10.95 21.82 -13.44
N PRO A 63 -11.87 22.80 -13.29
CA PRO A 63 -13.28 22.62 -13.62
C PRO A 63 -13.56 22.14 -15.06
N VAL A 64 -12.60 22.28 -15.98
CA VAL A 64 -12.71 21.92 -17.40
C VAL A 64 -11.67 20.89 -17.85
N ARG A 65 -10.76 20.46 -16.97
CA ARG A 65 -9.67 19.52 -17.29
C ARG A 65 -9.77 18.28 -16.41
N GLU A 66 -10.16 17.18 -17.03
CA GLU A 66 -10.11 15.85 -16.43
C GLU A 66 -8.65 15.42 -16.21
N GLY A 67 -8.46 14.58 -15.20
CA GLY A 67 -7.19 14.01 -14.82
C GLY A 67 -7.33 12.57 -14.37
N VAL A 68 -6.23 12.07 -13.83
CA VAL A 68 -6.11 10.72 -13.26
C VAL A 68 -5.30 10.83 -11.97
N ALA A 69 -5.61 9.97 -11.00
CA ALA A 69 -4.84 9.85 -9.77
C ALA A 69 -4.25 8.45 -9.67
N GLY A 70 -2.96 8.36 -9.36
CA GLY A 70 -2.33 7.11 -8.96
C GLY A 70 -2.54 6.88 -7.48
N ALA A 71 -2.85 5.64 -7.09
CA ALA A 71 -2.95 5.27 -5.70
C ALA A 71 -2.41 3.86 -5.46
N ARG A 72 -1.93 3.62 -4.25
CA ARG A 72 -1.43 2.31 -3.85
C ARG A 72 -1.57 2.12 -2.35
N ASP A 73 -1.99 0.94 -1.95
CA ASP A 73 -2.22 0.63 -0.54
C ASP A 73 -1.05 -0.18 0.04
N VAL A 74 -0.66 0.15 1.26
CA VAL A 74 0.21 -0.66 2.11
C VAL A 74 -0.57 -1.01 3.37
N THR A 75 -0.91 -2.29 3.53
CA THR A 75 -1.66 -2.76 4.71
C THR A 75 -0.71 -3.37 5.72
N VAL A 76 -0.76 -2.86 6.95
CA VAL A 76 0.05 -3.28 8.09
C VAL A 76 -0.84 -3.98 9.10
N TYR A 77 -0.51 -5.23 9.44
CA TYR A 77 -1.15 -6.00 10.49
C TYR A 77 -0.31 -5.95 11.75
N VAL A 78 -0.98 -5.82 12.89
CA VAL A 78 -0.36 -5.63 14.20
C VAL A 78 -1.09 -6.48 15.27
N PRO A 79 -0.43 -6.83 16.39
CA PRO A 79 -1.09 -7.42 17.54
C PRO A 79 -2.15 -6.49 18.12
N GLN A 80 -3.07 -7.06 18.89
CA GLN A 80 -4.12 -6.28 19.54
C GLN A 80 -3.51 -5.26 20.52
N GLY A 81 -3.89 -3.99 20.38
CA GLY A 81 -3.40 -2.90 21.24
C GLY A 81 -2.10 -2.24 20.77
N GLU A 82 -1.46 -2.76 19.73
CA GLU A 82 -0.16 -2.25 19.22
C GLU A 82 -0.30 -1.22 18.10
N MET A 83 -1.53 -0.83 17.72
CA MET A 83 -1.79 0.06 16.58
C MET A 83 -1.09 1.41 16.72
N LYS A 84 -1.21 2.06 17.88
CA LYS A 84 -0.60 3.36 18.13
C LYS A 84 0.92 3.30 18.06
N ALA A 85 1.53 2.37 18.80
CA ALA A 85 2.98 2.17 18.81
C ALA A 85 3.51 1.82 17.41
N SER A 86 2.73 1.09 16.62
CA SER A 86 3.09 0.78 15.23
C SER A 86 3.05 2.00 14.33
N MET A 87 2.05 2.88 14.44
CA MET A 87 2.01 4.14 13.68
C MET A 87 3.19 5.06 14.04
N GLU A 88 3.54 5.15 15.33
CA GLU A 88 4.69 5.91 15.82
C GLU A 88 6.00 5.34 15.26
N ALA A 89 6.20 4.02 15.34
CA ALA A 89 7.38 3.36 14.79
C ALA A 89 7.51 3.53 13.27
N ILE A 90 6.41 3.46 12.52
CA ILE A 90 6.40 3.71 11.07
C ILE A 90 6.81 5.15 10.79
N SER A 91 6.23 6.12 11.52
CA SER A 91 6.55 7.53 11.37
C SER A 91 8.04 7.81 11.59
N GLU A 92 8.64 7.17 12.59
CA GLU A 92 10.07 7.32 12.92
C GLU A 92 11.00 6.66 11.90
N ALA A 93 10.54 5.58 11.25
CA ALA A 93 11.32 4.83 10.28
C ALA A 93 11.25 5.39 8.85
N LEU A 94 10.31 6.31 8.57
CA LEU A 94 10.21 6.95 7.26
C LEU A 94 11.45 7.81 6.95
N PRO A 95 11.86 7.91 5.66
CA PRO A 95 13.00 8.74 5.27
C PRO A 95 12.83 10.20 5.70
N GLY A 96 13.93 10.89 6.04
CA GLY A 96 13.88 12.25 6.62
C GLY A 96 13.28 13.37 5.74
N GLY A 97 12.90 13.09 4.49
CA GLY A 97 12.12 14.00 3.64
C GLY A 97 10.61 13.93 3.87
N TYR A 98 10.13 12.89 4.58
CA TYR A 98 8.72 12.69 4.87
C TYR A 98 8.29 13.58 6.04
N ARG A 99 7.14 14.22 5.89
CA ARG A 99 6.55 15.05 6.95
C ARG A 99 5.33 14.33 7.49
N THR A 100 5.52 13.62 8.60
CA THR A 100 4.47 12.80 9.20
C THR A 100 3.80 13.50 10.38
N GLU A 101 2.48 13.42 10.41
CA GLU A 101 1.62 13.89 11.47
C GLU A 101 0.75 12.73 11.95
N LEU A 102 0.80 12.47 13.26
CA LEU A 102 -0.09 11.53 13.93
C LEU A 102 -1.16 12.30 14.69
N GLY A 103 -2.41 11.86 14.54
CA GLY A 103 -3.55 12.47 15.20
C GLY A 103 -4.33 11.46 16.01
N GLU A 104 -4.94 11.95 17.09
CA GLU A 104 -5.91 11.20 17.87
C GLU A 104 -7.27 11.92 17.80
N GLY A 105 -8.30 11.17 17.45
CA GLY A 105 -9.68 11.62 17.53
C GLY A 105 -10.12 11.88 18.98
N ARG A 106 -11.24 12.58 19.14
CA ARG A 106 -11.81 12.86 20.47
C ARG A 106 -12.05 11.55 21.23
N GLY A 107 -11.40 11.39 22.37
CA GLY A 107 -11.49 10.20 23.22
C GLY A 107 -10.45 9.12 22.95
N GLY A 108 -9.48 9.36 22.05
CA GLY A 108 -8.35 8.44 21.81
C GLY A 108 -8.73 7.12 21.14
N THR A 109 -9.98 6.96 20.68
CA THR A 109 -10.44 5.71 20.07
C THR A 109 -10.04 5.60 18.63
N ARG A 110 -9.89 6.72 17.92
CA ARG A 110 -9.50 6.77 16.50
C ARG A 110 -8.13 7.40 16.37
N LEU A 111 -7.28 6.77 15.57
CA LEU A 111 -5.95 7.23 15.23
C LEU A 111 -5.93 7.62 13.74
N SER A 112 -5.22 8.69 13.42
CA SER A 112 -4.96 9.13 12.05
C SER A 112 -3.48 9.24 11.80
N PHE A 113 -3.06 8.82 10.62
CA PHE A 113 -1.71 8.92 10.10
C PHE A 113 -1.79 9.75 8.83
N HIS A 114 -1.03 10.83 8.75
CA HIS A 114 -0.82 11.60 7.53
C HIS A 114 0.67 11.77 7.31
N SER A 115 1.16 11.55 6.10
CA SER A 115 2.54 11.87 5.75
C SER A 115 2.63 12.44 4.34
N ASP A 116 3.37 13.52 4.18
CA ASP A 116 3.75 14.04 2.87
C ASP A 116 5.12 13.49 2.49
N ALA A 117 5.16 12.65 1.46
CA ALA A 117 6.37 12.01 0.94
C ALA A 117 7.20 12.93 0.01
N GLY A 118 6.75 14.17 -0.20
CA GLY A 118 7.26 15.03 -1.25
C GLY A 118 6.64 14.69 -2.60
N ASP A 119 6.97 15.50 -3.62
CA ASP A 119 6.44 15.37 -4.99
C ASP A 119 4.90 15.22 -5.04
N PHE A 120 4.23 15.84 -4.05
CA PHE A 120 2.79 15.83 -3.84
C PHE A 120 2.18 14.42 -3.68
N ILE A 121 2.92 13.49 -3.07
CA ILE A 121 2.42 12.18 -2.68
C ILE A 121 2.00 12.23 -1.22
N GLY A 122 0.70 12.07 -0.98
CA GLY A 122 0.14 11.89 0.35
C GLY A 122 0.12 10.43 0.75
N VAL A 123 0.37 10.15 2.03
CA VAL A 123 0.19 8.84 2.68
C VAL A 123 -0.80 9.03 3.81
N ASP A 124 -1.98 8.45 3.66
CA ASP A 124 -3.08 8.64 4.61
C ASP A 124 -3.55 7.30 5.18
N GLY A 125 -3.82 7.26 6.48
CA GLY A 125 -4.39 6.09 7.14
C GLY A 125 -5.23 6.47 8.34
N THR A 126 -6.30 5.72 8.60
CA THR A 126 -7.04 5.85 9.86
C THR A 126 -7.41 4.48 10.38
N ALA A 127 -7.32 4.29 11.69
CA ALA A 127 -7.69 3.05 12.35
C ALA A 127 -8.28 3.34 13.73
N GLU A 128 -9.10 2.42 14.25
CA GLU A 128 -9.40 2.42 15.68
C GLU A 128 -8.14 2.01 16.47
N ALA A 129 -7.96 2.53 17.67
CA ALA A 129 -6.79 2.24 18.52
C ALA A 129 -6.69 0.74 18.88
N THR A 130 -7.80 0.02 18.85
CA THR A 130 -7.88 -1.43 19.07
C THR A 130 -7.83 -2.27 17.79
N ALA A 131 -7.77 -1.62 16.62
CA ALA A 131 -7.68 -2.33 15.35
C ALA A 131 -6.37 -3.11 15.25
N GLN A 132 -6.39 -4.17 14.44
CA GLN A 132 -5.24 -5.03 14.16
C GLN A 132 -4.81 -4.97 12.69
N ALA A 133 -5.34 -4.01 11.95
CA ALA A 133 -4.92 -3.67 10.59
C ALA A 133 -5.04 -2.17 10.36
N LEU A 134 -4.04 -1.62 9.68
CA LEU A 134 -3.99 -0.25 9.19
C LEU A 134 -3.67 -0.30 7.71
N THR A 135 -4.50 0.32 6.89
CA THR A 135 -4.17 0.57 5.48
C THR A 135 -3.66 2.00 5.35
N LEU A 136 -2.41 2.12 4.93
CA LEU A 136 -1.79 3.37 4.51
C LEU A 136 -1.99 3.49 3.00
N ARG A 137 -2.83 4.43 2.59
CA ARG A 137 -3.08 4.71 1.18
C ARG A 137 -2.15 5.82 0.71
N LEU A 138 -1.28 5.48 -0.22
CA LEU A 138 -0.47 6.43 -0.94
C LEU A 138 -1.26 6.95 -2.14
N SER A 139 -1.19 8.24 -2.41
CA SER A 139 -1.90 8.87 -3.52
C SER A 139 -1.11 10.01 -4.13
N THR A 140 -1.06 10.06 -5.45
CA THR A 140 -0.51 11.21 -6.18
C THR A 140 -1.46 12.40 -6.15
N GLY A 141 -2.70 12.24 -5.69
CA GLY A 141 -3.77 13.19 -6.01
C GLY A 141 -4.01 13.32 -7.52
N CYS A 142 -4.85 14.27 -7.94
CA CYS A 142 -5.23 14.41 -9.34
C CYS A 142 -4.11 15.02 -10.20
N ARG A 143 -3.79 14.38 -11.33
CA ARG A 143 -2.72 14.76 -12.25
C ARG A 143 -3.21 14.86 -13.68
N PRO A 144 -2.58 15.71 -14.52
CA PRO A 144 -2.72 15.63 -15.97
C PRO A 144 -2.47 14.22 -16.49
N ARG A 145 -3.30 13.76 -17.42
CA ARG A 145 -3.05 12.51 -18.17
C ARG A 145 -1.77 12.64 -19.02
N SER A 146 -1.12 11.50 -19.22
CA SER A 146 0.05 11.33 -20.07
C SER A 146 -0.17 10.08 -20.94
N ASP A 147 0.25 10.13 -22.19
CA ASP A 147 0.16 8.99 -23.11
C ASP A 147 1.30 7.98 -22.88
N ASP A 148 2.38 8.41 -22.21
CA ASP A 148 3.58 7.61 -21.91
C ASP A 148 3.55 6.99 -20.51
N LEU A 149 2.37 6.72 -19.96
CA LEU A 149 2.21 6.17 -18.62
C LEU A 149 2.62 4.69 -18.58
N ASP A 150 3.76 4.43 -17.95
CA ASP A 150 4.13 3.09 -17.52
C ASP A 150 3.31 2.70 -16.28
N ARG A 151 2.65 1.54 -16.37
CA ARG A 151 1.80 0.98 -15.31
C ARG A 151 2.43 -0.25 -14.67
N GLU A 152 3.56 -0.70 -15.20
CA GLU A 152 4.19 -1.92 -14.75
C GLU A 152 4.94 -1.67 -13.45
N ASP A 153 4.79 -2.62 -12.54
CA ASP A 153 5.63 -2.68 -11.36
C ASP A 153 7.05 -3.10 -11.76
N PRO A 154 8.08 -2.71 -10.97
CA PRO A 154 9.42 -3.22 -11.20
C PRO A 154 9.44 -4.76 -11.16
N GLN A 155 10.31 -5.36 -11.96
CA GLN A 155 10.37 -6.81 -12.08
C GLN A 155 10.71 -7.47 -10.73
N ALA A 156 9.74 -8.19 -10.18
CA ALA A 156 9.91 -9.00 -8.99
C ALA A 156 10.66 -10.31 -9.29
N GLY A 157 11.28 -10.88 -8.24
CA GLY A 157 11.80 -12.24 -8.27
C GLY A 157 10.69 -13.30 -8.33
N PRO A 158 11.06 -14.59 -8.39
CA PRO A 158 10.08 -15.67 -8.33
C PRO A 158 9.36 -15.69 -6.97
N ALA A 159 8.10 -16.13 -6.96
CA ALA A 159 7.34 -16.27 -5.72
C ALA A 159 8.07 -17.18 -4.71
N PRO A 160 8.14 -16.79 -3.43
CA PRO A 160 8.85 -17.54 -2.42
C PRO A 160 8.16 -18.87 -2.14
N ALA A 161 8.92 -19.89 -1.70
CA ALA A 161 8.39 -21.23 -1.47
C ALA A 161 7.26 -21.27 -0.42
N ILE A 162 7.22 -20.32 0.51
CA ILE A 162 6.14 -20.18 1.49
C ILE A 162 4.80 -19.87 0.82
N PHE A 163 4.77 -19.08 -0.25
CA PHE A 163 3.56 -18.75 -0.99
C PHE A 163 2.94 -20.00 -1.61
N GLN A 164 3.74 -20.77 -2.33
CA GLN A 164 3.28 -22.02 -2.97
C GLN A 164 2.77 -23.03 -1.93
N ARG A 165 3.48 -23.18 -0.80
CA ARG A 165 3.05 -24.06 0.29
C ARG A 165 1.76 -23.60 0.95
N ALA A 166 1.59 -22.29 1.17
CA ALA A 166 0.38 -21.72 1.78
C ALA A 166 -0.84 -21.93 0.88
N VAL A 167 -0.73 -21.63 -0.40
CA VAL A 167 -1.80 -21.87 -1.39
C VAL A 167 -2.11 -23.37 -1.46
N GLN A 168 -1.10 -24.23 -1.60
CA GLN A 168 -1.33 -25.68 -1.65
C GLN A 168 -2.01 -26.23 -0.40
N ALA A 169 -1.67 -25.72 0.79
CA ALA A 169 -2.27 -26.14 2.06
C ALA A 169 -3.75 -25.73 2.19
N LEU A 170 -4.15 -24.61 1.58
CA LEU A 170 -5.51 -24.08 1.62
C LEU A 170 -6.37 -24.53 0.42
N GLY A 171 -5.73 -25.01 -0.65
CA GLY A 171 -6.37 -25.40 -1.90
C GLY A 171 -5.97 -24.49 -3.07
N GLN A 172 -6.20 -24.97 -4.29
CA GLN A 172 -5.85 -24.21 -5.49
C GLN A 172 -6.70 -22.94 -5.59
N GLY A 173 -6.04 -21.79 -5.78
CA GLY A 173 -6.68 -20.52 -6.12
C GLY A 173 -6.52 -20.17 -7.60
N ASP A 174 -6.77 -18.91 -7.91
CA ASP A 174 -6.58 -18.34 -9.24
C ASP A 174 -5.09 -18.22 -9.62
N THR A 175 -4.82 -17.80 -10.85
CA THR A 175 -3.46 -17.48 -11.30
C THR A 175 -2.87 -16.40 -10.39
N PRO A 176 -1.67 -16.63 -9.81
CA PRO A 176 -1.08 -15.65 -8.91
C PRO A 176 -0.78 -14.31 -9.58
N GLU A 177 -1.10 -13.24 -8.87
CA GLU A 177 -0.70 -11.88 -9.21
C GLU A 177 0.53 -11.49 -8.39
N THR A 178 1.28 -10.50 -8.87
CA THR A 178 2.47 -9.98 -8.17
C THR A 178 2.49 -8.47 -8.24
N PHE A 179 2.64 -7.86 -7.07
CA PHE A 179 2.72 -6.42 -6.88
C PHE A 179 4.09 -6.10 -6.30
N ALA A 180 4.82 -5.14 -6.88
CA ALA A 180 6.18 -4.82 -6.45
C ALA A 180 6.46 -3.31 -6.39
N ALA A 181 7.46 -2.95 -5.60
CA ALA A 181 7.94 -1.58 -5.47
C ALA A 181 9.46 -1.57 -5.21
N LEU A 182 10.11 -0.47 -5.59
CA LEU A 182 11.53 -0.24 -5.34
C LEU A 182 11.73 0.28 -3.91
N CYS A 183 12.49 -0.45 -3.11
CA CYS A 183 12.86 -0.06 -1.76
C CYS A 183 13.94 1.04 -1.75
N PRO A 184 14.10 1.78 -0.62
CA PRO A 184 15.11 2.84 -0.52
C PRO A 184 16.55 2.36 -0.76
N ASP A 185 16.87 1.11 -0.43
CA ASP A 185 18.16 0.46 -0.63
C ASP A 185 18.36 -0.07 -2.07
N LYS A 186 17.36 0.13 -2.95
CA LYS A 186 17.27 -0.37 -4.34
C LYS A 186 16.95 -1.86 -4.46
N SER A 187 16.64 -2.56 -3.37
CA SER A 187 16.01 -3.87 -3.45
C SER A 187 14.55 -3.77 -3.91
N ILE A 188 13.93 -4.91 -4.20
CA ILE A 188 12.53 -4.98 -4.61
C ILE A 188 11.74 -5.68 -3.51
N VAL A 189 10.72 -5.00 -2.98
CA VAL A 189 9.65 -5.64 -2.23
C VAL A 189 8.61 -6.16 -3.21
N ALA A 190 8.13 -7.37 -3.00
CA ALA A 190 7.07 -7.96 -3.79
C ALA A 190 6.04 -8.65 -2.90
N THR A 191 4.75 -8.43 -3.20
CA THR A 191 3.63 -9.20 -2.67
C THR A 191 3.09 -10.11 -3.77
N HIS A 192 3.14 -11.41 -3.53
CA HIS A 192 2.49 -12.42 -4.37
C HIS A 192 1.12 -12.74 -3.80
N VAL A 193 0.09 -12.70 -4.65
CA VAL A 193 -1.30 -12.87 -4.24
C VAL A 193 -1.93 -14.02 -5.01
N ALA A 194 -2.56 -14.95 -4.28
CA ALA A 194 -3.52 -15.89 -4.85
C ALA A 194 -4.90 -15.55 -4.29
N ALA A 195 -5.79 -15.12 -5.18
CA ALA A 195 -7.22 -15.00 -4.89
C ALA A 195 -7.94 -16.32 -5.18
N GLY A 196 -9.25 -16.36 -4.92
CA GLY A 196 -10.08 -17.50 -5.28
C GLY A 196 -9.84 -18.78 -4.48
N VAL A 197 -9.04 -18.72 -3.40
CA VAL A 197 -8.70 -19.90 -2.60
C VAL A 197 -9.93 -20.34 -1.79
N PRO A 198 -10.31 -21.63 -1.76
CA PRO A 198 -11.48 -22.07 -1.02
C PRO A 198 -11.41 -21.75 0.48
N MET A 199 -12.52 -21.36 1.08
CA MET A 199 -12.62 -21.16 2.52
C MET A 199 -12.30 -22.44 3.29
N SER A 200 -11.37 -22.34 4.26
CA SER A 200 -11.08 -23.42 5.20
C SER A 200 -11.95 -23.27 6.45
N LYS A 201 -12.49 -24.41 6.93
CA LYS A 201 -13.19 -24.46 8.23
C LYS A 201 -12.25 -24.26 9.41
N ASP A 202 -10.96 -24.55 9.22
CA ASP A 202 -9.91 -24.35 10.23
C ASP A 202 -8.63 -23.87 9.54
N LEU A 203 -8.52 -22.54 9.43
CA LEU A 203 -7.34 -21.87 8.87
C LEU A 203 -6.05 -22.20 9.63
N ALA A 204 -6.13 -22.33 10.97
CA ALA A 204 -4.95 -22.56 11.79
C ALA A 204 -4.40 -23.97 11.57
N ALA A 205 -5.28 -24.97 11.55
CA ALA A 205 -4.87 -26.35 11.28
C ALA A 205 -4.31 -26.52 9.86
N ALA A 206 -4.95 -25.90 8.85
CA ALA A 206 -4.48 -25.98 7.47
C ALA A 206 -3.08 -25.38 7.28
N LEU A 207 -2.79 -24.26 7.94
CA LEU A 207 -1.50 -23.56 7.83
C LEU A 207 -0.42 -24.07 8.78
N ALA A 208 -0.73 -24.97 9.71
CA ALA A 208 0.17 -25.35 10.81
C ALA A 208 1.58 -25.74 10.36
N THR A 209 1.71 -26.54 9.28
CA THR A 209 3.01 -26.95 8.74
C THR A 209 3.74 -25.84 7.98
N VAL A 210 2.99 -24.88 7.41
CA VAL A 210 3.55 -23.74 6.66
C VAL A 210 4.12 -22.71 7.63
N THR A 211 3.44 -22.50 8.76
CA THR A 211 3.74 -21.48 9.77
C THR A 211 4.48 -22.04 10.99
N ASP A 212 5.12 -23.21 10.87
CA ASP A 212 5.90 -23.77 11.98
C ASP A 212 7.08 -22.85 12.32
N GLY A 213 7.20 -22.50 13.61
CA GLY A 213 8.18 -21.52 14.10
C GLY A 213 7.93 -20.06 13.67
N ALA A 214 6.80 -19.76 13.00
CA ALA A 214 6.44 -18.39 12.63
C ALA A 214 6.01 -17.56 13.84
N GLU A 215 6.31 -16.25 13.81
CA GLU A 215 5.71 -15.31 14.74
C GLU A 215 4.27 -15.01 14.30
N VAL A 216 3.32 -15.16 15.22
CA VAL A 216 1.91 -14.88 14.98
C VAL A 216 1.64 -13.40 15.26
N ILE A 217 1.36 -12.64 14.20
CA ILE A 217 1.06 -11.20 14.31
C ILE A 217 -0.41 -10.97 14.62
N ARG A 218 -1.29 -11.65 13.87
CA ARG A 218 -2.74 -11.57 14.04
C ARG A 218 -3.35 -12.94 13.81
N ALA A 219 -4.25 -13.31 14.71
CA ALA A 219 -4.85 -14.63 14.76
C ALA A 219 -6.35 -14.55 15.08
N ASP A 220 -7.09 -13.74 14.31
CA ASP A 220 -8.54 -13.70 14.45
C ASP A 220 -9.22 -14.84 13.65
N LYS A 221 -10.57 -14.84 13.63
CA LYS A 221 -11.36 -15.90 13.00
C LYS A 221 -11.35 -15.85 11.46
N SER A 222 -11.14 -14.68 10.85
CA SER A 222 -11.23 -14.47 9.41
C SER A 222 -9.88 -14.13 8.76
N VAL A 223 -8.97 -13.50 9.50
CA VAL A 223 -7.65 -13.05 9.08
C VAL A 223 -6.58 -13.70 9.95
N ARG A 224 -5.59 -14.29 9.28
CA ARG A 224 -4.34 -14.75 9.89
C ARG A 224 -3.18 -13.98 9.29
N ALA A 225 -2.30 -13.44 10.12
CA ALA A 225 -1.08 -12.79 9.68
C ALA A 225 0.12 -13.34 10.48
N TYR A 226 1.17 -13.70 9.77
CA TYR A 226 2.38 -14.30 10.30
C TYR A 226 3.62 -13.59 9.77
N ARG A 227 4.67 -13.58 10.58
CA ARG A 227 6.03 -13.26 10.14
C ARG A 227 6.84 -14.54 10.08
N ILE A 228 7.42 -14.85 8.92
CA ILE A 228 8.15 -16.09 8.67
C ILE A 228 9.53 -15.72 8.15
N GLY A 229 10.48 -15.60 9.08
CA GLY A 229 11.76 -14.95 8.79
C GLY A 229 11.53 -13.49 8.41
N ALA A 230 11.94 -13.10 7.20
CA ALA A 230 11.72 -11.76 6.66
C ALA A 230 10.40 -11.62 5.88
N ASP A 231 9.67 -12.71 5.65
CA ASP A 231 8.45 -12.67 4.83
C ASP A 231 7.21 -12.44 5.69
N SER A 232 6.23 -11.72 5.15
CA SER A 232 4.89 -11.61 5.73
C SER A 232 3.93 -12.55 5.01
N LEU A 233 3.27 -13.46 5.74
CA LEU A 233 2.18 -14.27 5.21
C LEU A 233 0.86 -13.78 5.79
N VAL A 234 -0.06 -13.36 4.93
CA VAL A 234 -1.40 -12.93 5.31
C VAL A 234 -2.43 -13.76 4.55
N VAL A 235 -3.40 -14.29 5.28
CA VAL A 235 -4.58 -14.95 4.72
C VAL A 235 -5.80 -14.19 5.22
N SER A 236 -6.59 -13.66 4.29
CA SER A 236 -7.74 -12.81 4.57
C SER A 236 -8.96 -13.27 3.76
N PRO A 237 -10.19 -12.96 4.21
CA PRO A 237 -11.38 -13.29 3.43
C PRO A 237 -11.48 -12.39 2.19
N ASP A 238 -12.01 -12.95 1.11
CA ASP A 238 -12.35 -12.28 -0.15
C ASP A 238 -13.74 -12.79 -0.59
N GLY A 239 -14.79 -12.20 -0.02
CA GLY A 239 -16.15 -12.74 -0.11
C GLY A 239 -16.27 -14.11 0.56
N ASP A 240 -16.74 -15.11 -0.20
CA ASP A 240 -16.85 -16.52 0.21
C ASP A 240 -15.57 -17.33 -0.06
N LEU A 241 -14.49 -16.65 -0.46
CA LEU A 241 -13.19 -17.21 -0.77
C LEU A 241 -12.13 -16.58 0.14
N LEU A 242 -10.89 -17.03 0.00
CA LEU A 242 -9.72 -16.53 0.68
C LEU A 242 -8.78 -15.87 -0.33
N ARG A 243 -8.07 -14.86 0.17
CA ARG A 243 -6.90 -14.28 -0.46
C ARG A 243 -5.67 -14.64 0.38
N VAL A 244 -4.67 -15.21 -0.29
CA VAL A 244 -3.36 -15.51 0.29
C VAL A 244 -2.36 -14.53 -0.27
N SER A 245 -1.75 -13.73 0.60
CA SER A 245 -0.73 -12.75 0.25
C SER A 245 0.57 -13.10 0.95
N VAL A 246 1.67 -13.17 0.19
CA VAL A 246 3.01 -13.27 0.75
C VAL A 246 3.86 -12.11 0.27
N THR A 247 4.37 -11.32 1.21
CA THR A 247 5.25 -10.19 0.95
C THR A 247 6.67 -10.52 1.34
N THR A 248 7.60 -10.42 0.39
CA THR A 248 9.04 -10.47 0.64
C THR A 248 9.50 -9.11 1.16
N ALA A 249 10.41 -9.08 2.14
CA ALA A 249 10.88 -7.82 2.69
C ALA A 249 11.71 -7.00 1.68
N CYS A 250 11.81 -5.69 1.93
CA CYS A 250 12.96 -4.93 1.46
C CYS A 250 14.25 -5.55 2.04
N ALA A 251 15.30 -5.66 1.23
CA ALA A 251 16.60 -6.04 1.76
C ALA A 251 17.09 -4.92 2.70
N GLY A 252 17.76 -5.32 3.79
CA GLY A 252 18.33 -4.43 4.79
C GLY A 252 19.83 -4.60 4.88
#